data_AF-A0A9X2WVG5-F1
#
_entry.id   AF-A0A9X2WVG5-F1
#
_cell.length_a   1.000
_cell.length_b   1.000
_cell.length_c   1.000
_cell.angle_alpha   90.00
_cell.angle_beta   90.00
_cell.angle_gamma   90.00
#
_symmetry.space_group_name_H-M   'P 1'
#
loop_
_entity.id
_entity.type
_entity.pdbx_description
1 polymer ?
#
loop_
_entity_poly.entity_id
_entity_poly.type
_entity_poly.pdbx_seq_one_letter_code
_entity_poly.pdbx_strand_id
1 'polypeptide(L)'
;MDKKAKKILFSTYWKNGWIDSKDRLLSDGDFEYAKSQGLMFDPISISHDDCIDTIAKVVKIISRAQIAKGFLSSLTTRRLDLRSSLSSYSIAKNIPEHKYTPVISGTSYSDGKPTSHSYTCGVCRDCKYGIRGSHNYNNTDINVLNFERIKWGGVRHGDILYTYFDLNQFINKDIPDPTDEDLNCFKEILNTIESSEPTDYPSALEKRLAKVVKSSKAERQVLIEILASIGVLRPRSYNRPSKGKNDWVFAEYWRGEDKYCHKTVDEYFGKYLQL
;
A
#
# COMPACT_ATOMS: atom_id res chain seq x y z
N MET A 1 -9.81 10.77 13.49
CA MET A 1 -10.22 11.13 12.11
C MET A 1 -11.66 11.60 12.16
N ASP A 2 -11.96 12.75 11.56
CA ASP A 2 -13.31 13.31 11.56
C ASP A 2 -14.32 12.38 10.87
N LYS A 3 -15.47 12.14 11.52
CA LYS A 3 -16.46 11.17 11.06
C LYS A 3 -17.24 11.66 9.84
N LYS A 4 -17.55 12.96 9.78
CA LYS A 4 -18.33 13.55 8.68
C LYS A 4 -17.48 13.60 7.41
N ALA A 5 -16.26 14.09 7.48
CA ALA A 5 -15.33 14.16 6.36
C ALA A 5 -14.97 12.76 5.83
N LYS A 6 -14.79 11.77 6.72
CA LYS A 6 -14.60 10.38 6.29
C LYS A 6 -15.82 9.84 5.56
N LYS A 7 -17.03 10.14 6.05
CA LYS A 7 -18.28 9.73 5.40
C LYS A 7 -18.38 10.34 4.01
N ILE A 8 -18.12 11.64 3.87
CA ILE A 8 -18.11 12.37 2.59
C ILE A 8 -17.19 11.65 1.60
N LEU A 9 -15.90 11.51 1.95
CA LEU A 9 -14.91 10.82 1.13
C LEU A 9 -15.38 9.43 0.70
N PHE A 10 -15.90 8.63 1.64
CA PHE A 10 -16.35 7.28 1.33
C PHE A 10 -17.56 7.27 0.40
N SER A 11 -18.56 8.11 0.63
CA SER A 11 -19.76 8.17 -0.21
C SER A 11 -19.49 8.71 -1.62
N THR A 12 -18.40 9.46 -1.82
CA THR A 12 -17.99 9.91 -3.15
C THR A 12 -17.52 8.76 -4.05
N TYR A 13 -16.83 7.76 -3.48
CA TYR A 13 -16.24 6.66 -4.26
C TYR A 13 -16.98 5.33 -4.12
N TRP A 14 -17.76 5.14 -3.05
CA TRP A 14 -18.26 3.83 -2.68
C TRP A 14 -19.62 3.84 -1.98
N LYS A 15 -20.51 2.97 -2.48
CA LYS A 15 -21.77 2.63 -1.83
C LYS A 15 -21.90 1.11 -1.66
N ASN A 16 -22.31 0.43 -2.72
CA ASN A 16 -22.36 -1.03 -2.82
C ASN A 16 -21.33 -1.58 -3.83
N GLY A 17 -20.28 -0.80 -4.06
CA GLY A 17 -19.35 -0.94 -5.18
C GLY A 17 -18.78 0.42 -5.53
N TRP A 18 -17.89 0.45 -6.51
CA TRP A 18 -17.37 1.69 -7.09
C TRP A 18 -18.51 2.52 -7.69
N ILE A 19 -18.46 3.82 -7.47
CA ILE A 19 -19.32 4.79 -8.15
C ILE A 19 -18.57 5.30 -9.38
N ASP A 20 -19.22 5.18 -10.55
CA ASP A 20 -18.69 5.69 -11.80
C ASP A 20 -18.40 7.19 -11.69
N SER A 21 -17.33 7.66 -12.34
CA SER A 21 -16.87 9.05 -12.24
C SER A 21 -17.97 10.07 -12.56
N LYS A 22 -18.82 9.78 -13.55
CA LYS A 22 -19.96 10.61 -13.97
C LYS A 22 -21.08 10.69 -12.92
N ASP A 23 -21.17 9.71 -12.03
CA ASP A 23 -22.24 9.56 -11.03
C ASP A 23 -21.78 9.98 -9.62
N ARG A 24 -20.55 10.47 -9.48
CA ARG A 24 -20.02 10.94 -8.20
C ARG A 24 -20.71 12.24 -7.82
N LEU A 25 -21.44 12.22 -6.72
CA LEU A 25 -22.08 13.39 -6.14
C LEU A 25 -21.23 13.93 -5.00
N LEU A 26 -20.76 15.17 -5.14
CA LEU A 26 -20.02 15.88 -4.11
C LEU A 26 -20.37 17.37 -4.22
N SER A 27 -20.95 17.93 -3.16
CA SER A 27 -21.23 19.36 -3.11
C SER A 27 -19.96 20.14 -2.75
N ASP A 28 -19.87 21.40 -3.20
CA ASP A 28 -18.75 22.29 -2.86
C ASP A 28 -18.59 22.43 -1.35
N GLY A 29 -19.69 22.53 -0.60
CA GLY A 29 -19.67 22.62 0.86
C GLY A 29 -19.12 21.36 1.54
N ASP A 30 -19.48 20.17 1.04
CA ASP A 30 -18.94 18.91 1.57
C ASP A 30 -17.46 18.72 1.17
N PHE A 31 -17.08 19.12 -0.04
CA PHE A 31 -15.69 19.09 -0.50
C PHE A 31 -14.81 19.99 0.36
N GLU A 32 -15.18 21.26 0.51
CA GLU A 32 -14.43 22.22 1.34
C GLU A 32 -14.38 21.79 2.81
N TYR A 33 -15.48 21.23 3.34
CA TYR A 33 -15.47 20.65 4.68
C TYR A 33 -14.48 19.48 4.79
N ALA A 34 -14.54 18.49 3.89
CA ALA A 34 -13.65 17.34 3.93
C ALA A 34 -12.18 17.72 3.69
N LYS A 35 -11.93 18.75 2.88
CA LYS A 35 -10.61 19.36 2.66
C LYS A 35 -10.08 20.02 3.93
N SER A 36 -10.91 20.80 4.64
CA SER A 36 -10.53 21.41 5.93
C SER A 36 -10.14 20.38 7.00
N GLN A 37 -10.66 19.14 6.90
CA GLN A 37 -10.35 18.03 7.80
C GLN A 37 -9.17 17.16 7.31
N GLY A 38 -8.52 17.54 6.20
CA GLY A 38 -7.38 16.82 5.63
C GLY A 38 -7.73 15.43 5.07
N LEU A 39 -8.98 15.23 4.63
CA LEU A 39 -9.44 13.98 4.02
C LEU A 39 -9.71 14.07 2.54
N MET A 40 -9.93 15.29 2.02
CA MET A 40 -9.93 15.56 0.59
C MET A 40 -8.91 16.65 0.25
N PHE A 41 -8.59 16.77 -1.02
CA PHE A 41 -7.54 17.60 -1.58
C PHE A 41 -7.98 18.07 -2.97
N ASP A 42 -7.54 19.26 -3.33
CA ASP A 42 -7.65 19.74 -4.71
C ASP A 42 -6.87 18.78 -5.64
N PRO A 43 -7.35 18.56 -6.88
CA PRO A 43 -6.61 17.78 -7.86
C PRO A 43 -5.21 18.35 -8.05
N ILE A 44 -4.23 17.49 -8.27
CA ILE A 44 -2.83 17.93 -8.41
C ILE A 44 -2.32 17.76 -9.82
N SER A 45 -1.42 18.65 -10.22
CA SER A 45 -0.56 18.49 -11.38
C SER A 45 0.88 18.39 -10.92
N ILE A 46 1.52 17.24 -11.14
CA ILE A 46 2.90 16.98 -10.69
C ILE A 46 3.62 16.07 -11.69
N SER A 47 4.91 16.33 -11.90
CA SER A 47 5.73 15.48 -12.77
C SER A 47 6.21 14.22 -12.03
N HIS A 48 6.61 13.21 -12.80
CA HIS A 48 7.35 12.06 -12.28
C HIS A 48 8.52 12.48 -11.40
N ASP A 49 9.33 13.41 -11.90
CA ASP A 49 10.60 13.79 -11.31
C ASP A 49 10.38 14.53 -9.99
N ASP A 50 9.35 15.37 -9.90
CA ASP A 50 8.97 16.03 -8.64
C ASP A 50 8.48 15.02 -7.60
N CYS A 51 7.77 13.96 -8.03
CA CYS A 51 7.41 12.86 -7.13
C CYS A 51 8.66 12.15 -6.61
N ILE A 52 9.61 11.78 -7.47
CA ILE A 52 10.87 11.12 -7.07
C ILE A 52 11.67 12.01 -6.12
N ASP A 53 11.87 13.28 -6.46
CA ASP A 53 12.63 14.24 -5.65
C ASP A 53 11.98 14.43 -4.27
N THR A 54 10.65 14.44 -4.19
CA THR A 54 9.93 14.53 -2.91
C THR A 54 10.00 13.24 -2.11
N ILE A 55 9.80 12.09 -2.75
CA ILE A 55 9.91 10.77 -2.10
C ILE A 55 11.30 10.61 -1.48
N ALA A 56 12.36 10.95 -2.22
CA ALA A 56 13.73 10.87 -1.75
C ALA A 56 13.98 11.74 -0.50
N LYS A 57 13.38 12.94 -0.43
CA LYS A 57 13.45 13.82 0.75
C LYS A 57 12.68 13.23 1.94
N VAL A 58 11.44 12.80 1.72
CA VAL A 58 10.57 12.29 2.79
C VAL A 58 11.12 11.00 3.41
N VAL A 59 11.66 10.08 2.60
CA VAL A 59 12.28 8.84 3.09
C VAL A 59 13.50 9.10 3.96
N LYS A 60 14.25 10.19 3.74
CA LYS A 60 15.39 10.59 4.60
C LYS A 60 14.92 11.09 5.98
N ILE A 61 13.69 11.61 6.08
CA ILE A 61 13.13 12.14 7.34
C ILE A 61 12.45 11.03 8.15
N ILE A 62 11.73 10.13 7.49
CA ILE A 62 10.99 9.06 8.14
C ILE A 62 11.96 7.98 8.62
N SER A 63 12.01 7.74 9.94
CA SER A 63 12.76 6.61 10.48
C SER A 63 12.00 5.30 10.34
N ARG A 64 12.75 4.18 10.25
CA ARG A 64 12.18 2.83 10.32
C ARG A 64 11.35 2.63 11.60
N ALA A 65 11.82 3.17 12.72
CA ALA A 65 11.14 3.12 14.01
C ALA A 65 9.76 3.78 13.99
N GLN A 66 9.62 4.94 13.34
CA GLN A 66 8.32 5.64 13.19
C GLN A 66 7.36 4.85 12.30
N ILE A 67 7.84 4.30 11.18
CA ILE A 67 7.01 3.50 10.28
C ILE A 67 6.54 2.20 10.93
N ALA A 68 7.42 1.51 11.66
CA ALA A 68 7.03 0.33 12.44
C ALA A 68 6.00 0.66 13.53
N LYS A 69 6.18 1.79 14.22
CA LYS A 69 5.21 2.31 15.21
C LYS A 69 3.83 2.55 14.58
N GLY A 70 3.79 3.18 13.40
CA GLY A 70 2.55 3.42 12.64
C GLY A 70 1.86 2.12 12.23
N PHE A 71 2.62 1.13 11.77
CA PHE A 71 2.09 -0.18 11.43
C PHE A 71 1.47 -0.89 12.65
N LEU A 72 2.21 -1.00 13.76
CA LEU A 72 1.75 -1.72 14.95
C LEU A 72 0.52 -1.06 15.57
N SER A 73 0.56 0.26 15.77
CA SER A 73 -0.57 1.03 16.34
C SER A 73 -1.85 1.01 15.48
N SER A 74 -1.76 0.54 14.23
CA SER A 74 -2.91 0.38 13.33
C SER A 74 -3.68 -0.91 13.51
N LEU A 75 -3.13 -1.90 14.22
CA LEU A 75 -3.59 -3.28 14.15
C LEU A 75 -4.98 -3.44 14.78
N THR A 76 -5.14 -3.02 16.04
CA THR A 76 -6.42 -3.14 16.76
C THR A 76 -7.34 -1.96 16.50
N THR A 77 -6.79 -0.76 16.34
CA THR A 77 -7.53 0.48 16.06
C THR A 77 -8.12 0.52 14.65
N ARG A 78 -7.65 -0.36 13.75
CA ARG A 78 -8.01 -0.40 12.33
C ARG A 78 -7.74 0.93 11.62
N ARG A 79 -6.69 1.65 12.03
CA ARG A 79 -6.14 2.84 11.36
C ARG A 79 -5.33 2.44 10.13
N LEU A 80 -6.01 1.88 9.13
CA LEU A 80 -5.40 1.33 7.92
C LEU A 80 -4.54 2.35 7.16
N ASP A 81 -4.84 3.63 7.31
CA ASP A 81 -4.02 4.73 6.80
C ASP A 81 -2.60 4.75 7.38
N LEU A 82 -2.41 4.40 8.66
CA LEU A 82 -1.09 4.28 9.27
C LEU A 82 -0.35 3.00 8.85
N ARG A 83 -1.11 1.94 8.53
CA ARG A 83 -0.55 0.65 8.10
C ARG A 83 0.05 0.72 6.71
N SER A 84 -0.64 1.41 5.80
CA SER A 84 -0.31 1.49 4.38
C SER A 84 1.12 1.98 4.11
N SER A 85 1.56 2.95 4.91
CA SER A 85 2.82 3.65 4.72
C SER A 85 4.05 2.77 4.93
N LEU A 86 3.93 1.64 5.65
CA LEU A 86 5.03 0.67 5.80
C LEU A 86 5.47 0.11 4.44
N SER A 87 4.52 -0.26 3.59
CA SER A 87 4.82 -0.77 2.24
C SER A 87 5.38 0.35 1.36
N SER A 88 4.74 1.54 1.37
CA SER A 88 5.19 2.71 0.62
C SER A 88 6.62 3.11 0.99
N TYR A 89 6.97 3.12 2.28
CA TYR A 89 8.31 3.45 2.76
C TYR A 89 9.35 2.39 2.34
N SER A 90 9.01 1.10 2.49
CA SER A 90 9.90 0.00 2.08
C SER A 90 10.18 0.03 0.57
N ILE A 91 9.15 0.24 -0.25
CA ILE A 91 9.29 0.36 -1.70
C ILE A 91 10.13 1.58 -2.04
N ALA A 92 9.77 2.76 -1.50
CA ALA A 92 10.46 4.02 -1.76
C ALA A 92 11.96 3.97 -1.46
N LYS A 93 12.35 3.26 -0.39
CA LYS A 93 13.76 3.04 -0.03
C LYS A 93 14.59 2.29 -1.09
N ASN A 94 13.94 1.58 -2.01
CA ASN A 94 14.58 0.84 -3.09
C ASN A 94 14.48 1.57 -4.44
N ILE A 95 13.89 2.76 -4.48
CA ILE A 95 13.82 3.60 -5.68
C ILE A 95 15.06 4.50 -5.71
N PRO A 96 15.93 4.40 -6.72
CA PRO A 96 17.04 5.33 -6.87
C PRO A 96 16.52 6.72 -7.23
N GLU A 97 17.24 7.77 -6.85
CA GLU A 97 17.00 9.11 -7.41
C GLU A 97 17.27 9.05 -8.93
N HIS A 98 16.31 9.46 -9.75
CA HIS A 98 16.39 9.39 -11.21
C HIS A 98 15.38 10.34 -11.87
N LYS A 99 15.57 10.55 -13.17
CA LYS A 99 14.63 11.30 -14.03
C LYS A 99 13.83 10.35 -14.92
N TYR A 100 12.66 10.78 -15.36
CA TYR A 100 11.76 9.97 -16.18
C TYR A 100 12.46 9.47 -17.45
N THR A 101 12.48 8.15 -17.63
CA THR A 101 13.05 7.50 -18.81
C THR A 101 11.96 6.70 -19.52
N PRO A 102 11.39 7.17 -20.64
CA PRO A 102 10.26 6.50 -21.27
C PRO A 102 10.66 5.13 -21.84
N VAL A 103 9.88 4.11 -21.49
CA VAL A 103 9.90 2.79 -22.14
C VAL A 103 8.48 2.37 -22.48
N ILE A 104 8.30 1.64 -23.58
CA ILE A 104 6.98 1.14 -23.99
C ILE A 104 6.47 0.17 -22.92
N SER A 105 5.26 0.43 -22.40
CA SER A 105 4.57 -0.39 -21.41
C SER A 105 3.35 -1.12 -21.97
N GLY A 106 2.90 -0.75 -23.16
CA GLY A 106 1.75 -1.36 -23.81
C GLY A 106 1.60 -0.85 -25.23
N THR A 107 0.98 -1.67 -26.07
CA THR A 107 0.70 -1.34 -27.47
C THR A 107 -0.76 -1.62 -27.73
N SER A 108 -1.50 -0.62 -28.17
CA SER A 108 -2.87 -0.78 -28.64
C SER A 108 -2.85 -1.26 -30.09
N TYR A 109 -3.79 -2.14 -30.43
CA TYR A 109 -3.91 -2.70 -31.76
C TYR A 109 -5.32 -2.46 -32.31
N SER A 110 -5.41 -2.20 -33.61
CA SER A 110 -6.64 -2.20 -34.40
C SER A 110 -6.37 -2.98 -35.68
N ASP A 111 -7.21 -3.96 -35.99
CA ASP A 111 -7.04 -4.87 -37.14
C ASP A 111 -5.64 -5.52 -37.20
N GLY A 112 -5.12 -5.93 -36.03
CA GLY A 112 -3.80 -6.55 -35.91
C GLY A 112 -2.61 -5.60 -36.07
N LYS A 113 -2.84 -4.30 -36.29
CA LYS A 113 -1.78 -3.29 -36.46
C LYS A 113 -1.64 -2.41 -35.21
N PRO A 114 -0.41 -2.12 -34.76
CA PRO A 114 -0.16 -1.15 -33.68
C PRO A 114 -0.75 0.21 -34.03
N THR A 115 -1.54 0.80 -33.14
CA THR A 115 -2.12 2.15 -33.32
C THR A 115 -1.56 3.18 -32.35
N SER A 116 -1.12 2.75 -31.16
CA SER A 116 -0.49 3.63 -30.19
C SER A 116 0.34 2.83 -29.17
N HIS A 117 1.27 3.52 -28.52
CA HIS A 117 2.04 2.99 -27.40
C HIS A 117 1.75 3.76 -26.12
N SER A 118 1.64 3.04 -25.01
CA SER A 118 1.73 3.63 -23.68
C SER A 118 3.17 3.55 -23.18
N TYR A 119 3.53 4.48 -22.30
CA TYR A 119 4.89 4.59 -21.76
C TYR A 119 4.88 4.60 -20.23
N THR A 120 5.91 4.01 -19.64
CA THR A 120 6.23 4.12 -18.22
C THR A 120 7.69 4.49 -18.04
N CYS A 121 8.10 4.82 -16.81
CA CYS A 121 9.51 5.04 -16.50
C CYS A 121 10.25 3.69 -16.45
N GLY A 122 11.26 3.51 -17.30
CA GLY A 122 12.08 2.30 -17.37
C GLY A 122 12.83 2.03 -16.08
N VAL A 123 13.38 3.06 -15.45
CA VAL A 123 14.07 2.92 -14.16
C VAL A 123 13.12 2.43 -13.07
N CYS A 124 11.90 2.99 -12.98
CA CYS A 124 10.88 2.51 -12.04
C CYS A 124 10.47 1.06 -12.33
N ARG A 125 10.20 0.74 -13.61
CA ARG A 125 9.82 -0.62 -14.02
C ARG A 125 10.89 -1.64 -13.66
N ASP A 126 12.16 -1.28 -13.80
CA ASP A 126 13.30 -2.16 -13.55
C ASP A 126 13.70 -2.20 -12.06
N CYS A 127 13.09 -1.36 -11.21
CA CYS A 127 13.18 -1.50 -9.76
C CYS A 127 12.50 -2.79 -9.29
N LYS A 128 12.87 -3.21 -8.08
CA LYS A 128 12.26 -4.35 -7.41
C LYS A 128 10.73 -4.21 -7.41
N TYR A 129 10.05 -5.25 -7.89
CA TYR A 129 8.58 -5.38 -7.97
C TYR A 129 7.86 -4.61 -9.08
N GLY A 130 8.56 -4.03 -10.07
CA GLY A 130 7.90 -3.48 -11.25
C GLY A 130 7.11 -2.19 -10.97
N ILE A 131 7.78 -1.18 -10.42
CA ILE A 131 7.15 0.08 -9.99
C ILE A 131 6.62 0.84 -11.20
N ARG A 132 5.42 1.41 -11.07
CA ARG A 132 4.76 2.19 -12.13
C ARG A 132 4.94 3.67 -11.90
N GLY A 133 5.59 4.33 -12.85
CA GLY A 133 5.74 5.78 -12.92
C GLY A 133 5.26 6.31 -14.27
N SER A 134 4.37 7.29 -14.26
CA SER A 134 3.91 8.03 -15.45
C SER A 134 4.71 9.31 -15.60
N HIS A 135 4.92 9.80 -16.82
CA HIS A 135 5.70 11.03 -17.06
C HIS A 135 5.14 12.24 -16.29
N ASN A 136 3.83 12.47 -16.41
CA ASN A 136 3.13 13.56 -15.73
C ASN A 136 1.78 13.06 -15.20
N TYR A 137 1.40 13.58 -14.05
CA TYR A 137 0.08 13.43 -13.46
C TYR A 137 -0.63 14.78 -13.61
N ASN A 138 -1.59 14.89 -14.53
CA ASN A 138 -2.24 16.15 -14.87
C ASN A 138 -3.62 16.21 -14.24
N ASN A 139 -3.89 17.25 -13.43
CA ASN A 139 -5.19 17.47 -12.79
C ASN A 139 -5.77 16.20 -12.14
N THR A 140 -4.91 15.42 -11.48
CA THR A 140 -5.23 14.08 -11.00
C THR A 140 -5.97 14.15 -9.67
N ASP A 141 -7.13 13.50 -9.61
CA ASP A 141 -7.90 13.32 -8.38
C ASP A 141 -7.16 12.35 -7.43
N ILE A 142 -6.48 12.90 -6.43
CA ILE A 142 -5.76 12.13 -5.41
C ILE A 142 -6.66 11.68 -4.25
N ASN A 143 -7.94 12.09 -4.23
CA ASN A 143 -8.85 11.70 -3.16
C ASN A 143 -9.20 10.22 -3.24
N VAL A 144 -9.22 9.63 -4.44
CA VAL A 144 -9.35 8.17 -4.61
C VAL A 144 -8.22 7.41 -3.91
N LEU A 145 -6.99 7.95 -3.91
CA LEU A 145 -5.84 7.37 -3.22
C LEU A 145 -6.04 7.39 -1.71
N ASN A 146 -6.55 8.50 -1.17
CA ASN A 146 -6.84 8.62 0.25
C ASN A 146 -7.99 7.70 0.69
N PHE A 147 -9.02 7.59 -0.14
CA PHE A 147 -10.13 6.68 0.07
C PHE A 147 -9.64 5.22 0.16
N GLU A 148 -8.89 4.75 -0.83
CA GLU A 148 -8.34 3.39 -0.86
C GLU A 148 -7.41 3.13 0.32
N ARG A 149 -6.58 4.13 0.66
CA ARG A 149 -5.69 4.11 1.82
C ARG A 149 -6.45 3.87 3.12
N ILE A 150 -7.51 4.63 3.37
CA ILE A 150 -8.30 4.54 4.61
C ILE A 150 -9.22 3.32 4.62
N LYS A 151 -9.70 2.87 3.45
CA LYS A 151 -10.65 1.77 3.34
C LYS A 151 -10.00 0.40 3.47
N TRP A 152 -8.83 0.21 2.87
CA TRP A 152 -8.20 -1.10 2.74
C TRP A 152 -6.75 -1.16 3.22
N GLY A 153 -6.11 -0.01 3.48
CA GLY A 153 -4.68 0.06 3.79
C GLY A 153 -3.81 0.28 2.58
N GLY A 154 -4.38 0.83 1.50
CA GLY A 154 -3.70 1.05 0.24
C GLY A 154 -3.76 -0.15 -0.68
N VAL A 155 -4.12 0.05 -1.94
CA VAL A 155 -4.19 -1.03 -2.95
C VAL A 155 -3.29 -0.77 -4.15
N ARG A 156 -2.56 0.36 -4.14
CA ARG A 156 -1.67 0.81 -5.23
C ARG A 156 -0.20 0.79 -4.82
N HIS A 157 0.18 -0.17 -3.99
CA HIS A 157 1.59 -0.36 -3.65
C HIS A 157 2.41 -0.55 -4.95
N GLY A 158 3.53 0.16 -5.06
CA GLY A 158 4.34 0.16 -6.28
C GLY A 158 3.89 1.16 -7.36
N ASP A 159 2.98 2.08 -7.06
CA ASP A 159 2.70 3.26 -7.90
C ASP A 159 3.42 4.50 -7.33
N ILE A 160 4.10 5.28 -8.18
CA ILE A 160 4.90 6.44 -7.75
C ILE A 160 4.01 7.55 -7.16
N LEU A 161 2.86 7.86 -7.77
CA LEU A 161 1.97 8.90 -7.26
C LEU A 161 1.34 8.47 -5.93
N TYR A 162 0.95 7.20 -5.80
CA TYR A 162 0.47 6.67 -4.52
C TYR A 162 1.55 6.72 -3.44
N THR A 163 2.78 6.32 -3.76
CA THR A 163 3.92 6.35 -2.83
C THR A 163 4.22 7.76 -2.35
N TYR A 164 4.25 8.72 -3.28
CA TYR A 164 4.36 10.15 -3.00
C TYR A 164 3.26 10.62 -2.05
N PHE A 165 2.00 10.31 -2.38
CA PHE A 165 0.85 10.75 -1.60
C PHE A 165 0.89 10.16 -0.19
N ASP A 166 1.04 8.85 -0.07
CA ASP A 166 0.95 8.13 1.20
C ASP A 166 2.04 8.55 2.19
N LEU A 167 3.30 8.69 1.73
CA LEU A 167 4.40 9.14 2.59
C LEU A 167 4.26 10.60 3.04
N ASN A 168 3.82 11.50 2.15
CA ASN A 168 3.54 12.89 2.52
C ASN A 168 2.38 13.02 3.51
N GLN A 169 1.42 12.10 3.44
CA GLN A 169 0.37 12.08 4.43
C GLN A 169 0.83 11.48 5.76
N PHE A 170 1.74 10.50 5.74
CA PHE A 170 2.29 9.85 6.93
C PHE A 170 3.16 10.78 7.77
N ILE A 171 4.07 11.54 7.15
CA ILE A 171 5.00 12.44 7.86
C ILE A 171 4.30 13.52 8.69
N ASN A 172 3.05 13.84 8.34
CA ASN A 172 2.21 14.83 9.01
C ASN A 172 1.26 14.22 10.05
N LYS A 173 1.39 12.93 10.40
CA LYS A 173 0.54 12.29 11.41
C LYS A 173 1.19 12.25 12.78
N ASP A 174 0.38 12.54 13.77
CA ASP A 174 0.62 12.04 15.12
C ASP A 174 0.34 10.54 15.16
N ILE A 175 1.34 9.79 15.64
CA ILE A 175 1.32 8.33 15.69
C ILE A 175 1.35 7.94 17.18
N PRO A 176 0.29 7.32 17.71
CA PRO A 176 0.30 6.83 19.08
C PRO A 176 1.28 5.66 19.23
N ASP A 177 1.79 5.44 20.43
CA ASP A 177 2.52 4.20 20.73
C ASP A 177 1.59 2.99 20.61
N PRO A 178 2.09 1.84 20.09
CA PRO A 178 1.29 0.63 20.04
C PRO A 178 0.94 0.18 21.46
N THR A 179 -0.30 -0.25 21.66
CA THR A 179 -0.73 -0.81 22.95
C THR A 179 -0.30 -2.27 23.08
N ASP A 180 -0.43 -2.85 24.28
CA ASP A 180 -0.16 -4.28 24.48
C ASP A 180 -1.08 -5.15 23.60
N GLU A 181 -2.32 -4.72 23.34
CA GLU A 181 -3.22 -5.41 22.42
C GLU A 181 -2.72 -5.35 20.97
N ASP A 182 -2.14 -4.24 20.53
CA ASP A 182 -1.52 -4.14 19.20
C ASP A 182 -0.33 -5.10 19.07
N LEU A 183 0.53 -5.14 20.09
CA LEU A 183 1.69 -6.03 20.13
C LEU A 183 1.28 -7.51 20.17
N ASN A 184 0.29 -7.85 20.99
CA ASN A 184 -0.25 -9.21 21.06
C ASN A 184 -0.93 -9.61 19.74
N CYS A 185 -1.69 -8.70 19.12
CA CYS A 185 -2.25 -8.95 17.78
C CYS A 185 -1.15 -9.24 16.76
N PHE A 186 -0.04 -8.49 16.79
CA PHE A 186 1.08 -8.75 15.88
C PHE A 186 1.78 -10.09 16.15
N LYS A 187 2.00 -10.43 17.42
CA LYS A 187 2.55 -11.75 17.82
C LYS A 187 1.67 -12.89 17.31
N GLU A 188 0.35 -12.78 17.42
CA GLU A 188 -0.58 -13.78 16.90
C GLU A 188 -0.60 -13.86 15.36
N ILE A 189 -0.39 -12.73 14.66
CA ILE A 189 -0.19 -12.73 13.20
C ILE A 189 1.07 -13.53 12.86
N LEU A 190 2.19 -13.29 13.54
CA LEU A 190 3.45 -14.01 13.33
C LEU A 190 3.31 -15.50 13.66
N ASN A 191 2.67 -15.85 14.78
CA ASN A 191 2.37 -17.23 15.17
C ASN A 191 1.51 -17.95 14.11
N THR A 192 0.56 -17.24 13.50
CA THR A 192 -0.29 -17.78 12.43
C THR A 192 0.51 -18.06 11.15
N ILE A 193 1.47 -17.19 10.82
CA ILE A 193 2.39 -17.40 9.71
C ILE A 193 3.31 -18.59 10.01
N GLU A 194 3.88 -18.65 11.21
CA GLU A 194 4.79 -19.71 11.63
C GLU A 194 4.13 -21.09 11.67
N SER A 195 2.85 -21.15 12.04
CA SER A 195 2.06 -22.39 12.03
C SER A 195 1.44 -22.70 10.66
N SER A 196 1.85 -22.03 9.59
CA SER A 196 1.34 -22.31 8.24
C SER A 196 1.78 -23.66 7.71
N GLU A 197 0.87 -24.42 7.10
CA GLU A 197 1.20 -25.73 6.53
C GLU A 197 2.14 -25.56 5.32
N PRO A 198 3.06 -26.49 5.02
CA PRO A 198 4.04 -26.33 3.95
C PRO A 198 3.46 -25.86 2.61
N THR A 199 2.28 -26.37 2.27
CA THR A 199 1.57 -26.08 1.01
C THR A 199 0.59 -24.91 1.08
N ASP A 200 0.51 -24.20 2.21
CA ASP A 200 -0.38 -23.04 2.33
C ASP A 200 0.04 -21.95 1.35
N TYR A 201 -0.92 -21.44 0.59
CA TYR A 201 -0.77 -20.28 -0.28
C TYR A 201 -1.15 -19.00 0.50
N PRO A 202 -0.84 -17.80 0.00
CA PRO A 202 -1.26 -16.56 0.66
C PRO A 202 -2.77 -16.49 0.94
N SER A 203 -3.60 -17.06 0.06
CA SER A 203 -5.05 -17.15 0.26
C SER A 203 -5.47 -18.08 1.42
N ALA A 204 -4.66 -19.08 1.79
CA ALA A 204 -4.91 -19.90 2.97
C ALA A 204 -4.56 -19.12 4.25
N LEU A 205 -3.40 -18.43 4.24
CA LEU A 205 -3.00 -17.52 5.32
C LEU A 205 -4.05 -16.41 5.54
N GLU A 206 -4.57 -15.81 4.47
CA GLU A 206 -5.65 -14.80 4.52
C GLU A 206 -6.86 -15.28 5.33
N LYS A 207 -7.33 -16.51 5.05
CA LYS A 207 -8.49 -17.08 5.76
C LYS A 207 -8.19 -17.33 7.23
N ARG A 208 -6.98 -17.79 7.54
CA ARG A 208 -6.55 -18.06 8.92
C ARG A 208 -6.47 -16.78 9.75
N LEU A 209 -5.95 -15.70 9.15
CA LEU A 209 -5.86 -14.39 9.80
C LEU A 209 -7.22 -13.76 10.14
N ALA A 210 -8.34 -14.26 9.57
CA ALA A 210 -9.68 -13.78 9.91
C ALA A 210 -10.03 -13.94 11.40
N LYS A 211 -9.43 -14.92 12.09
CA LYS A 211 -9.62 -15.16 13.53
C LYS A 211 -8.69 -14.34 14.42
N VAL A 212 -7.68 -13.68 13.84
CA VAL A 212 -6.57 -13.05 14.57
C VAL A 212 -6.69 -11.54 14.57
N VAL A 213 -7.08 -10.97 13.42
CA VAL A 213 -7.19 -9.51 13.25
C VAL A 213 -8.58 -9.15 12.73
N LYS A 214 -9.26 -8.25 13.42
CA LYS A 214 -10.58 -7.74 13.00
C LYS A 214 -10.43 -7.02 11.66
N SER A 215 -10.96 -7.63 10.60
CA SER A 215 -10.68 -7.21 9.24
C SER A 215 -11.70 -7.74 8.23
N SER A 216 -11.83 -7.06 7.09
CA SER A 216 -12.43 -7.65 5.89
C SER A 216 -11.42 -8.54 5.14
N LYS A 217 -11.89 -9.34 4.18
CA LYS A 217 -11.01 -10.13 3.29
C LYS A 217 -9.97 -9.24 2.60
N ALA A 218 -10.42 -8.13 2.00
CA ALA A 218 -9.53 -7.20 1.30
C ALA A 218 -8.46 -6.60 2.21
N GLU A 219 -8.82 -6.24 3.45
CA GLU A 219 -7.85 -5.73 4.43
C GLU A 219 -6.78 -6.76 4.82
N ARG A 220 -7.13 -8.05 4.90
CA ARG A 220 -6.15 -9.12 5.16
C ARG A 220 -5.25 -9.37 3.97
N GLN A 221 -5.78 -9.29 2.75
CA GLN A 221 -4.96 -9.38 1.54
C GLN A 221 -3.93 -8.24 1.51
N VAL A 222 -4.36 -7.00 1.79
CA VAL A 222 -3.44 -5.85 1.87
C VAL A 222 -2.44 -6.01 3.03
N LEU A 223 -2.86 -6.49 4.21
CA LEU A 223 -1.93 -6.78 5.31
C LEU A 223 -0.83 -7.77 4.89
N ILE A 224 -1.20 -8.86 4.20
CA ILE A 224 -0.25 -9.85 3.67
C ILE A 224 0.69 -9.21 2.65
N GLU A 225 0.17 -8.41 1.72
CA GLU A 225 0.97 -7.70 0.71
C GLU A 225 1.95 -6.71 1.35
N ILE A 226 1.54 -5.98 2.41
CA ILE A 226 2.43 -5.10 3.17
C ILE A 226 3.57 -5.90 3.84
N LEU A 227 3.26 -7.03 4.49
CA LEU A 227 4.29 -7.87 5.11
C LEU A 227 5.23 -8.49 4.06
N ALA A 228 4.70 -8.89 2.91
CA ALA A 228 5.50 -9.42 1.81
C ALA A 228 6.39 -8.35 1.16
N SER A 229 5.91 -7.12 0.98
CA SER A 229 6.67 -6.03 0.35
C SER A 229 7.87 -5.59 1.19
N ILE A 230 7.80 -5.74 2.52
CA ILE A 230 8.93 -5.49 3.42
C ILE A 230 9.84 -6.71 3.61
N GLY A 231 9.46 -7.87 3.06
CA GLY A 231 10.24 -9.10 3.15
C GLY A 231 10.02 -9.91 4.43
N VAL A 232 8.95 -9.67 5.18
CA VAL A 232 8.53 -10.57 6.28
C VAL A 232 8.04 -11.89 5.69
N LEU A 233 7.26 -11.85 4.60
CA LEU A 233 6.80 -13.04 3.87
C LEU A 233 7.67 -13.29 2.63
N ARG A 234 8.98 -13.44 2.82
CA ARG A 234 9.91 -13.67 1.71
C ARG A 234 9.83 -15.12 1.22
N PRO A 235 9.54 -15.38 -0.06
CA PRO A 235 9.56 -16.75 -0.59
C PRO A 235 10.99 -17.31 -0.63
N ARG A 236 11.16 -18.61 -0.32
CA ARG A 236 12.45 -19.30 -0.48
C ARG A 236 12.75 -19.64 -1.95
N SER A 237 11.72 -19.72 -2.80
CA SER A 237 11.85 -19.95 -4.24
C SER A 237 10.76 -19.21 -5.01
N TYR A 238 11.14 -18.62 -6.13
CA TYR A 238 10.22 -18.08 -7.14
C TYR A 238 9.89 -19.11 -8.23
N ASN A 239 10.63 -20.22 -8.30
CA ASN A 239 10.36 -21.31 -9.23
C ASN A 239 9.29 -22.24 -8.67
N ARG A 240 8.06 -21.73 -8.56
CA ARG A 240 6.89 -22.45 -8.04
C ARG A 240 5.64 -22.03 -8.82
N PRO A 241 4.65 -22.92 -9.02
CA PRO A 241 3.45 -22.59 -9.77
C PRO A 241 2.60 -21.54 -9.04
N SER A 242 2.07 -20.57 -9.79
CA SER A 242 0.99 -19.71 -9.31
C SER A 242 -0.35 -20.47 -9.37
N LYS A 243 -1.27 -20.15 -8.45
CA LYS A 243 -2.55 -20.87 -8.34
C LYS A 243 -3.70 -19.99 -8.82
N GLY A 244 -4.14 -20.24 -10.05
CA GLY A 244 -5.25 -19.53 -10.68
C GLY A 244 -5.00 -18.03 -10.84
N LYS A 245 -6.01 -17.32 -11.33
CA LYS A 245 -5.97 -15.86 -11.40
C LYS A 245 -6.01 -15.29 -9.98
N ASN A 246 -5.02 -14.48 -9.63
CA ASN A 246 -4.90 -13.86 -8.32
C ASN A 246 -4.34 -12.44 -8.48
N ASP A 247 -4.53 -11.61 -7.44
CA ASP A 247 -4.07 -10.22 -7.41
C ASP A 247 -2.90 -10.03 -6.42
N TRP A 248 -2.18 -11.10 -6.07
CA TRP A 248 -1.00 -11.01 -5.21
C TRP A 248 0.17 -10.44 -6.00
N VAL A 249 0.81 -9.40 -5.48
CA VAL A 249 1.95 -8.74 -6.14
C VAL A 249 3.24 -9.17 -5.46
N PHE A 250 3.31 -9.04 -4.14
CA PHE A 250 4.49 -9.35 -3.34
C PHE A 250 4.42 -10.76 -2.75
N ALA A 251 3.21 -11.25 -2.44
CA ALA A 251 3.04 -12.50 -1.70
C ALA A 251 2.90 -13.75 -2.59
N GLU A 252 2.74 -13.60 -3.92
CA GLU A 252 2.33 -14.68 -4.84
C GLU A 252 3.11 -16.00 -4.64
N TYR A 253 4.42 -15.90 -4.50
CA TYR A 253 5.32 -17.06 -4.42
C TYR A 253 5.55 -17.58 -3.00
N TRP A 254 5.06 -16.87 -1.97
CA TRP A 254 5.16 -17.31 -0.59
C TRP A 254 4.36 -18.58 -0.36
N ARG A 255 4.95 -19.53 0.35
CA ARG A 255 4.31 -20.77 0.81
C ARG A 255 4.47 -20.90 2.31
N GLY A 256 3.59 -21.64 2.97
CA GLY A 256 3.66 -21.83 4.42
C GLY A 256 4.96 -22.47 4.91
N GLU A 257 5.68 -23.23 4.06
CA GLU A 257 7.03 -23.71 4.37
C GLU A 257 8.09 -22.59 4.50
N ASP A 258 7.83 -21.42 3.90
CA ASP A 258 8.74 -20.28 3.94
C ASP A 258 8.70 -19.57 5.30
N LYS A 259 7.57 -19.67 6.02
CA LYS A 259 7.31 -19.03 7.32
C LYS A 259 7.49 -17.50 7.25
N TYR A 260 7.74 -16.82 8.37
CA TYR A 260 8.16 -15.42 8.33
C TYR A 260 9.68 -15.29 8.45
N CYS A 261 10.25 -14.21 7.93
CA CYS A 261 11.66 -13.92 8.06
C CYS A 261 11.96 -13.27 9.42
N HIS A 262 12.51 -14.03 10.38
CA HIS A 262 12.89 -13.52 11.71
C HIS A 262 13.79 -12.29 11.66
N LYS A 263 14.79 -12.28 10.75
CA LYS A 263 15.69 -11.15 10.58
C LYS A 263 14.92 -9.86 10.20
N THR A 264 14.02 -9.93 9.23
CA THR A 264 13.20 -8.77 8.83
C THR A 264 12.29 -8.32 9.97
N VAL A 265 11.69 -9.27 10.70
CA VAL A 265 10.84 -8.97 11.85
C VAL A 265 11.64 -8.24 12.93
N ASP A 266 12.84 -8.70 13.25
CA ASP A 266 13.72 -8.06 14.23
C ASP A 266 14.15 -6.64 13.77
N GLU A 267 14.55 -6.49 12.50
CA GLU A 267 14.97 -5.21 11.93
C GLU A 267 13.89 -4.11 12.00
N TYR A 268 12.62 -4.46 11.84
CA TYR A 268 11.51 -3.51 11.91
C TYR A 268 10.88 -3.42 13.30
N PHE A 269 10.71 -4.54 13.99
CA PHE A 269 9.82 -4.68 15.14
C PHE A 269 10.51 -5.23 16.40
N GLY A 270 11.80 -5.58 16.35
CA GLY A 270 12.53 -6.20 17.46
C GLY A 270 12.41 -5.42 18.78
N LYS A 271 12.52 -4.09 18.71
CA LYS A 271 12.37 -3.20 19.88
C LYS A 271 11.01 -3.31 20.59
N TYR A 272 9.97 -3.78 19.90
CA TYR A 272 8.62 -3.93 20.43
C TYR A 272 8.30 -5.35 20.86
N LEU A 273 8.99 -6.34 20.29
CA LEU A 273 8.59 -7.72 20.46
C LEU A 273 9.18 -8.39 21.70
N GLN A 274 10.32 -7.89 22.23
CA GLN A 274 11.08 -8.51 23.33
C GLN A 274 10.97 -10.05 23.24
N LEU A 275 11.46 -10.60 22.13
CA LEU A 275 11.52 -12.05 21.91
C LEU A 275 12.61 -12.68 22.77
#